data_AF-A0A7W4P940-F1
#
_entry.id   AF-A0A7W4P940-F1
#
_cell.length_a   1.000
_cell.length_b   1.000
_cell.length_c   1.000
_cell.angle_alpha   90.00
_cell.angle_beta   90.00
_cell.angle_gamma   90.00
#
_symmetry.space_group_name_H-M   'P 1'
#
loop_
_entity.id
_entity.type
_entity.pdbx_description
1 polymer ?
#
loop_
_entity_poly.entity_id
_entity_poly.type
_entity_poly.pdbx_seq_one_letter_code
_entity_poly.pdbx_strand_id
1 'polypeptide(L)'
;MRGLRLSPPIIFRLVAVGLVVLILVAASLHLRHVPRDVEVPDLGPPGLRDRLAAGLARCQALGMKADGDPACAAIWTENRKCFFEPDAAR
;
A
#
# COMPACT_ATOMS: atom_id res chain seq x y z
N MET A 1 -17.08 -42.45 13.21
CA MET A 1 -16.77 -41.01 13.06
C MET A 1 -16.09 -40.53 14.34
N ARG A 2 -14.78 -40.25 14.30
CA ARG A 2 -14.02 -39.77 15.49
C ARG A 2 -14.45 -38.33 15.77
N GLY A 3 -15.33 -38.14 16.75
CA GLY A 3 -15.72 -36.81 17.21
C GLY A 3 -14.49 -36.08 17.72
N LEU A 4 -14.19 -34.93 17.12
CA LEU A 4 -13.14 -34.03 17.58
C LEU A 4 -13.54 -33.59 18.99
N ARG A 5 -12.92 -34.15 20.02
CA ARG A 5 -13.10 -33.66 21.39
C ARG A 5 -12.38 -32.32 21.47
N LEU A 6 -13.04 -31.24 21.05
CA LEU A 6 -12.52 -29.89 21.24
C LEU A 6 -12.42 -29.65 22.75
N SER A 7 -11.22 -29.77 23.28
CA SER A 7 -10.95 -29.33 24.63
C SER A 7 -11.21 -27.82 24.71
N PRO A 8 -11.71 -27.31 25.85
CA PRO A 8 -11.91 -25.86 26.06
C PRO A 8 -10.76 -24.97 25.55
N PRO A 9 -9.47 -25.28 25.80
CA PRO A 9 -8.37 -24.47 25.27
C PRO A 9 -8.28 -24.41 23.73
N ILE A 10 -8.72 -25.45 23.03
CA ILE A 10 -8.74 -25.48 21.55
C ILE A 10 -9.83 -24.54 21.04
N ILE A 11 -10.99 -24.51 21.70
CA ILE A 11 -12.09 -23.60 21.37
C ILE A 11 -11.63 -22.14 21.50
N PHE A 12 -11.00 -21.79 22.63
CA PHE A 12 -10.48 -20.43 22.85
C PHE A 12 -9.46 -20.02 21.79
N ARG A 13 -8.56 -20.93 21.39
CA ARG A 13 -7.59 -20.65 20.32
C ARG A 13 -8.26 -20.40 18.97
N LEU A 14 -9.26 -21.21 18.61
CA LEU A 14 -10.00 -21.03 17.35
C LEU A 14 -10.77 -19.70 17.34
N VAL A 15 -11.39 -19.32 18.47
CA VAL A 15 -12.06 -18.03 18.60
C VAL A 15 -11.07 -16.87 18.49
N ALA A 16 -9.92 -16.95 19.16
CA ALA A 16 -8.89 -15.92 19.10
C ALA A 16 -8.34 -15.74 17.67
N VAL A 17 -8.03 -16.85 16.99
CA VAL A 17 -7.58 -16.82 15.59
C VAL A 17 -8.67 -16.24 14.68
N GLY A 18 -9.92 -16.66 14.85
CA GLY A 18 -11.05 -16.10 14.09
C GLY A 18 -11.20 -14.59 14.27
N LEU A 19 -11.06 -14.10 15.51
CA LEU A 19 -11.10 -12.68 15.83
C LEU A 19 -9.96 -11.91 15.14
N VAL A 20 -8.73 -12.43 15.21
CA VAL A 20 -7.56 -11.82 14.55
C VAL A 20 -7.76 -11.74 13.04
N VAL A 21 -8.25 -12.80 12.40
CA VAL A 21 -8.54 -12.81 10.97
C VAL A 21 -9.61 -11.77 10.62
N LEU A 22 -10.69 -11.68 11.41
CA LEU A 22 -11.74 -10.67 11.23
C LEU A 22 -11.21 -9.23 11.32
N ILE A 23 -10.36 -8.95 12.30
CA ILE A 23 -9.73 -7.64 12.47
C ILE A 23 -8.86 -7.29 11.26
N LEU A 24 -8.04 -8.24 10.76
CA LEU A 24 -7.19 -8.01 9.59
C LEU A 24 -8.00 -7.75 8.33
N VAL A 25 -9.10 -8.48 8.12
CA VAL A 25 -10.01 -8.27 6.98
C VAL A 25 -10.66 -6.89 7.09
N ALA A 26 -11.21 -6.53 8.25
CA ALA A 26 -11.85 -5.24 8.48
C ALA A 26 -10.86 -4.07 8.25
N ALA A 27 -9.64 -4.16 8.80
CA ALA A 27 -8.60 -3.17 8.60
C ALA A 27 -8.23 -3.03 7.11
N SER A 28 -8.10 -4.15 6.39
CA SER A 28 -7.80 -4.16 4.96
C SER A 28 -8.89 -3.48 4.13
N LEU A 29 -10.16 -3.75 4.45
CA LEU A 29 -11.30 -3.12 3.77
C LEU A 29 -11.39 -1.62 4.08
N HIS A 30 -11.13 -1.24 5.34
CA HIS A 30 -11.12 0.16 5.76
C HIS A 30 -10.04 0.96 5.03
N LEU A 31 -8.82 0.42 4.94
CA LEU A 31 -7.71 1.04 4.20
C LEU A 31 -7.99 1.17 2.70
N ARG A 32 -8.75 0.23 2.11
CA ARG A 32 -9.17 0.32 0.69
C ARG A 32 -10.26 1.37 0.45
N HIS A 33 -11.07 1.66 1.46
CA HIS A 33 -12.17 2.63 1.38
C HIS A 33 -11.79 4.03 1.81
N VAL A 34 -10.56 4.28 2.28
CA VAL A 34 -10.08 5.65 2.49
C VAL A 34 -10.13 6.36 1.14
N PRO A 35 -11.01 7.36 0.95
CA PRO A 35 -11.11 8.08 -0.30
C PRO A 35 -9.74 8.67 -0.61
N ARG A 36 -9.27 8.47 -1.85
CA ARG A 36 -8.05 9.12 -2.33
C ARG A 36 -8.28 10.59 -2.69
N ASP A 37 -9.33 11.19 -2.15
CA ASP A 37 -9.72 12.58 -2.36
C ASP A 37 -8.90 13.51 -1.44
N VAL A 38 -7.64 13.17 -1.20
CA VAL A 38 -6.68 14.16 -0.73
C VAL A 38 -6.31 14.95 -1.98
N GLU A 39 -6.96 16.08 -2.15
CA GLU A 39 -6.61 17.10 -3.13
C GLU A 39 -5.21 17.64 -2.76
N VAL A 40 -4.18 16.88 -3.15
CA VAL A 40 -2.79 17.33 -3.05
C VAL A 40 -2.67 18.47 -4.05
N PRO A 41 -2.31 19.69 -3.62
CA PRO A 41 -2.13 20.81 -4.52
C PRO A 41 -1.21 20.42 -5.68
N ASP A 42 -1.65 20.65 -6.92
CA ASP A 42 -0.83 20.39 -8.10
C ASP A 42 0.21 21.50 -8.23
N LEU A 43 1.32 21.33 -7.50
CA LEU A 43 2.42 22.29 -7.43
C LEU A 43 3.47 22.05 -8.52
N GLY A 44 3.20 21.17 -9.51
CA GLY A 44 4.14 20.81 -10.56
C GLY A 44 3.74 21.28 -11.96
N PRO A 45 4.64 21.16 -12.96
CA PRO A 45 4.31 21.35 -14.37
C PRO A 45 3.11 20.46 -14.78
N PRO A 46 2.24 20.94 -15.68
CA PRO A 46 1.06 20.19 -16.11
C PRO A 46 1.41 18.76 -16.55
N GLY A 47 0.78 17.77 -15.93
CA GLY A 47 0.98 16.35 -16.23
C GLY A 47 2.26 15.72 -15.66
N LEU A 48 3.06 16.44 -14.85
CA LEU A 48 4.18 15.84 -14.12
C LEU A 48 3.69 14.69 -13.21
N ARG A 49 2.57 14.92 -12.52
CA ARG A 49 1.95 13.91 -11.63
C ARG A 49 1.52 12.66 -12.40
N ASP A 50 0.90 12.83 -13.57
CA ASP A 50 0.45 11.70 -14.38
C ASP A 50 1.63 10.87 -14.91
N ARG A 51 2.70 11.54 -15.35
CA ARG A 51 3.94 10.86 -15.77
C ARG A 51 4.62 10.15 -14.61
N LEU A 52 4.65 10.77 -13.43
CA LEU A 52 5.22 10.18 -12.23
C LEU A 52 4.41 8.96 -11.77
N ALA A 53 3.08 9.06 -11.76
CA ALA A 53 2.18 7.95 -11.44
C ALA A 53 2.33 6.78 -12.41
N ALA A 54 2.37 7.06 -13.73
CA ALA A 54 2.61 6.04 -14.75
C ALA A 54 3.99 5.38 -14.59
N GLY A 55 5.02 6.17 -14.29
CA GLY A 55 6.38 5.68 -14.02
C GLY A 55 6.44 4.77 -12.79
N LEU A 56 5.77 5.16 -11.70
CA LEU A 56 5.70 4.38 -10.47
C LEU A 56 4.94 3.07 -10.69
N ALA A 57 3.82 3.10 -11.40
CA ALA A 57 3.04 1.90 -11.73
C ALA A 57 3.88 0.89 -12.54
N ARG A 58 4.66 1.37 -13.53
CA ARG A 58 5.60 0.54 -14.28
C ARG A 58 6.64 -0.11 -13.36
N CYS A 59 7.27 0.67 -12.48
CA CYS A 59 8.30 0.15 -11.58
C CYS A 59 7.75 -0.85 -10.56
N GLN A 60 6.52 -0.65 -10.08
CA GLN A 60 5.83 -1.61 -9.21
C GLN A 60 5.54 -2.93 -9.94
N ALA A 61 5.13 -2.88 -11.21
CA ALA A 61 4.86 -4.08 -12.01
C ALA A 61 6.12 -4.93 -12.25
N LEU A 62 7.31 -4.31 -12.26
CA LEU A 62 8.59 -5.01 -12.37
C LEU A 62 8.98 -5.75 -11.08
N GLY A 63 8.49 -5.31 -9.92
CA GLY A 63 8.81 -5.89 -8.62
C GLY A 63 10.32 -5.88 -8.35
N MET A 64 10.89 -7.02 -7.94
CA MET A 64 12.32 -7.14 -7.66
C MET A 64 13.22 -6.80 -8.86
N LYS A 65 12.72 -6.92 -10.10
CA LYS A 65 13.49 -6.55 -11.30
C LYS A 65 13.71 -5.05 -11.45
N ALA A 66 12.98 -4.22 -10.70
CA ALA A 66 13.22 -2.79 -10.64
C ALA A 66 14.47 -2.44 -9.83
N ASP A 67 15.01 -3.37 -9.04
CA ASP A 67 16.25 -3.15 -8.30
C ASP A 67 17.43 -3.00 -9.27
N GLY A 68 18.21 -1.93 -9.11
CA GLY A 68 19.27 -1.55 -10.03
C GLY A 68 18.81 -0.95 -11.37
N ASP A 69 17.50 -0.84 -11.64
CA ASP A 69 17.01 -0.15 -12.84
C ASP A 69 17.18 1.37 -12.69
N PRO A 70 17.97 2.04 -13.55
CA PRO A 70 18.27 3.46 -13.40
C PRO A 70 17.03 4.35 -13.62
N ALA A 71 16.07 3.92 -14.46
CA ALA A 71 14.84 4.65 -14.69
C ALA A 71 13.89 4.56 -13.49
N CYS A 72 13.85 3.41 -12.79
CA CYS A 72 13.08 3.27 -11.55
C CYS A 72 13.72 4.02 -10.38
N ALA A 73 15.05 4.01 -10.26
CA ALA A 73 15.76 4.80 -9.26
C ALA A 73 15.48 6.30 -9.39
N ALA A 74 15.44 6.83 -10.62
CA ALA A 74 15.10 8.22 -10.89
C ALA A 74 13.66 8.55 -10.48
N ILE A 75 12.69 7.72 -10.89
CA ILE A 75 11.26 7.91 -10.57
C ILE A 75 11.00 7.88 -9.06
N TRP A 76 11.63 6.97 -8.31
CA TRP A 76 11.49 6.93 -6.85
C TRP A 76 12.15 8.10 -6.15
N THR A 77 13.28 8.59 -6.67
CA THR A 77 13.94 9.77 -6.14
C THR A 77 13.07 11.01 -6.31
N GLU A 78 12.45 11.17 -7.48
CA GLU A 78 11.55 12.28 -7.74
C GLU A 78 10.28 12.20 -6.88
N ASN A 79 9.67 11.01 -6.77
CA ASN A 79 8.50 10.82 -5.90
C ASN A 79 8.80 11.14 -4.42
N ARG A 80 10.00 10.79 -3.94
CA ARG A 80 10.42 11.12 -2.57
C ARG A 80 10.57 12.63 -2.38
N LYS A 81 11.19 13.34 -3.33
CA LYS A 81 11.33 14.80 -3.26
C LYS A 81 9.97 15.49 -3.15
N CYS A 82 9.02 15.13 -4.03
CA CYS A 82 7.67 15.70 -3.99
C CYS A 82 6.93 15.44 -2.66
N PHE A 83 7.25 14.34 -1.96
CA PHE A 83 6.65 14.03 -0.67
C PHE A 83 7.23 14.85 0.48
N PHE A 84 8.55 15.11 0.47
CA PHE A 84 9.24 15.82 1.55
C PHE A 84 9.33 17.34 1.35
N GLU A 85 9.20 17.81 0.11
CA GLU A 85 9.34 19.22 -0.24
C GLU A 85 8.14 19.69 -1.08
N PRO A 86 6.93 19.74 -0.51
CA PRO A 86 5.76 20.21 -1.24
C PRO A 86 5.95 21.63 -1.79
N ASP A 87 6.74 22.47 -1.12
CA ASP A 87 7.01 23.85 -1.54
C ASP A 87 8.19 24.02 -2.52
N ALA A 88 9.04 23.02 -2.75
CA ALA A 88 10.20 23.15 -3.64
C ALA A 88 9.86 22.98 -5.14
N ALA A 89 8.61 22.62 -5.43
CA ALA A 89 8.08 22.57 -6.80
C ALA A 89 7.48 23.92 -7.27
N ARG A 90 7.42 24.93 -6.38
CA ARG A 90 6.96 26.30 -6.69
C ARG A 90 8.07 27.12 -7.36
#